data_AF-A0A7X7N056-F1
#
_entry.id   AF-A0A7X7N056-F1
#
_cell.length_a   1.000
_cell.length_b   1.000
_cell.length_c   1.000
_cell.angle_alpha   90.00
_cell.angle_beta   90.00
_cell.angle_gamma   90.00
#
_symmetry.space_group_name_H-M   'P 1'
#
loop_
_entity.id
_entity.type
_entity.pdbx_description
1 polymer ?
#
loop_
_entity_poly.entity_id
_entity_poly.type
_entity_poly.pdbx_seq_one_letter_code
_entity_poly.pdbx_strand_id
1 'polypeptide(L)'
;MSLSDNRKPLRTAAVIVASDKGFAKEREDTSGEALVAILKRAGYVVYEKVILPDEKNLLSDKMIEYVDDRNINLIVTTGGTGLSIRDCTPEATLAVIDRNVPGIAEAIRAYSLTITKRAMLSRGICGIRKQTLIINLPGSKKAVEESMEYILDEVEHGLDLLLEGSGECARI
;
A
#
# COMPACT_ATOMS: atom_id res chain seq x y z
N MET A 1 -35.69 -16.37 -12.04
CA MET A 1 -34.46 -16.79 -11.33
C MET A 1 -33.54 -15.59 -11.32
N SER A 2 -33.50 -14.85 -10.22
CA SER A 2 -32.66 -13.66 -10.09
C SER A 2 -31.21 -14.13 -10.05
N LEU A 3 -30.44 -13.85 -11.11
CA LEU A 3 -29.00 -13.88 -11.05
C LEU A 3 -28.62 -12.74 -10.10
N SER A 4 -28.36 -13.07 -8.84
CA SER A 4 -27.65 -12.16 -7.94
C SER A 4 -26.35 -11.79 -8.64
N ASP A 5 -26.30 -10.55 -9.09
CA ASP A 5 -25.14 -9.92 -9.71
C ASP A 5 -23.99 -9.97 -8.71
N ASN A 6 -23.19 -11.03 -8.79
CA ASN A 6 -22.08 -11.32 -7.88
C ASN A 6 -20.87 -10.45 -8.24
N ARG A 7 -21.11 -9.16 -8.47
CA ARG A 7 -20.06 -8.18 -8.73
C ARG A 7 -19.34 -7.93 -7.40
N LYS A 8 -18.09 -8.40 -7.30
CA LYS A 8 -17.16 -7.98 -6.24
C LYS A 8 -17.27 -6.46 -6.09
N PRO A 9 -17.37 -5.92 -4.86
CA PRO A 9 -17.44 -4.49 -4.65
C PRO A 9 -16.24 -3.80 -5.32
N LEU A 10 -16.49 -2.66 -5.95
CA LEU A 10 -15.46 -1.90 -6.64
C LEU A 10 -14.45 -1.38 -5.61
N ARG A 11 -13.21 -1.88 -5.65
CA ARG A 11 -12.16 -1.47 -4.71
C ARG A 11 -11.35 -0.30 -5.25
N THR A 12 -11.13 0.71 -4.42
CA THR A 12 -10.27 1.86 -4.75
C THR A 12 -8.87 1.68 -4.19
N ALA A 13 -7.87 2.15 -4.93
CA ALA A 13 -6.49 2.16 -4.48
C ALA A 13 -5.79 3.50 -4.73
N ALA A 14 -4.80 3.82 -3.92
CA ALA A 14 -3.89 4.93 -4.14
C ALA A 14 -2.42 4.47 -4.03
N VAL A 15 -1.55 5.09 -4.83
CA VAL A 15 -0.13 4.78 -4.86
C VAL A 15 0.68 6.00 -4.42
N ILE A 16 1.53 5.83 -3.41
CA ILE A 16 2.44 6.87 -2.93
C ILE A 16 3.89 6.42 -3.19
N VAL A 17 4.61 7.19 -4.00
CA VAL A 17 6.04 6.97 -4.23
C VAL A 17 6.81 7.92 -3.32
N ALA A 18 7.53 7.38 -2.33
CA ALA A 18 8.42 8.13 -1.46
C ALA A 18 9.81 8.18 -2.10
N SER A 19 10.18 9.34 -2.66
CA SER A 19 11.49 9.55 -3.26
C SER A 19 11.82 11.03 -3.43
N ASP A 20 12.87 11.49 -2.73
CA ASP A 20 13.44 12.82 -2.96
C ASP A 20 13.81 13.06 -4.43
N LYS A 21 14.48 12.09 -5.07
CA LYS A 21 14.92 12.18 -6.48
C LYS A 21 13.77 12.13 -7.47
N GLY A 22 12.76 11.29 -7.19
CA GLY A 22 11.56 11.21 -8.00
C GLY A 22 10.78 12.51 -7.95
N PHE A 23 10.64 13.10 -6.75
CA PHE A 23 9.98 14.37 -6.54
C PHE A 23 10.70 15.53 -7.25
N ALA A 24 12.03 15.55 -7.21
CA ALA A 24 12.88 16.50 -7.92
C ALA A 24 12.93 16.27 -9.46
N LYS A 25 12.26 15.24 -9.99
CA LYS A 25 12.28 14.82 -11.40
C LYS A 25 13.68 14.46 -11.92
N GLU A 26 14.59 14.08 -11.03
CA GLU A 26 15.94 13.63 -11.35
C GLU A 26 15.99 12.14 -11.71
N ARG A 27 14.91 11.41 -11.39
CA ARG A 27 14.78 9.99 -11.67
C ARG A 27 13.36 9.67 -12.11
N GLU A 28 13.24 8.92 -13.19
CA GLU A 28 11.97 8.39 -13.67
C GLU A 28 11.37 7.37 -12.68
N ASP A 29 10.07 7.53 -12.38
CA ASP A 29 9.34 6.66 -11.49
C ASP A 29 8.78 5.43 -12.21
N THR A 30 9.59 4.38 -12.27
CA THR A 30 9.20 3.09 -12.84
C THR A 30 8.50 2.16 -11.85
N SER A 31 8.59 2.44 -10.54
CA SER A 31 8.05 1.55 -9.49
C SER A 31 6.59 1.86 -9.20
N GLY A 32 6.24 3.15 -9.10
CA GLY A 32 4.85 3.59 -9.00
C GLY A 32 4.05 3.22 -10.25
N GLU A 33 4.65 3.32 -11.44
CA GLU A 33 4.01 2.87 -12.69
C GLU A 33 3.69 1.37 -12.68
N ALA A 34 4.62 0.54 -12.22
CA ALA A 34 4.41 -0.89 -12.08
C ALA A 34 3.27 -1.21 -11.09
N LEU A 35 3.20 -0.52 -9.95
CA LEU A 35 2.10 -0.65 -8.99
C LEU A 35 0.74 -0.33 -9.62
N VAL A 36 0.65 0.80 -10.33
CA VAL A 36 -0.59 1.21 -10.98
C VAL A 36 -1.04 0.14 -11.99
N ALA A 37 -0.10 -0.42 -12.77
CA ALA A 37 -0.40 -1.48 -13.72
C ALA A 37 -0.92 -2.76 -13.05
N ILE A 38 -0.27 -3.21 -11.98
CA ILE A 38 -0.67 -4.40 -11.22
C ILE A 38 -2.06 -4.21 -10.62
N LEU A 39 -2.30 -3.08 -9.94
CA LEU A 39 -3.58 -2.78 -9.29
C LEU A 39 -4.73 -2.67 -10.30
N LYS A 40 -4.52 -2.00 -11.43
CA LYS A 40 -5.53 -1.93 -12.50
C LYS A 40 -5.85 -3.31 -13.08
N ARG A 41 -4.83 -4.16 -13.29
CA ARG A 41 -5.00 -5.54 -13.78
C ARG A 41 -5.77 -6.39 -12.77
N ALA A 42 -5.61 -6.13 -11.48
CA ALA A 42 -6.36 -6.75 -10.41
C ALA A 42 -7.79 -6.18 -10.24
N GLY A 43 -8.19 -5.21 -11.06
CA GLY A 43 -9.55 -4.65 -11.06
C GLY A 43 -9.76 -3.49 -10.08
N TYR A 44 -8.71 -2.94 -9.48
CA TYR A 44 -8.82 -1.75 -8.65
C TYR A 44 -9.04 -0.49 -9.50
N VAL A 45 -9.86 0.42 -8.98
CA VAL A 45 -9.89 1.80 -9.44
C VAL A 45 -8.78 2.57 -8.74
N VAL A 46 -7.67 2.76 -9.44
CA VAL A 46 -6.56 3.57 -8.95
C VAL A 46 -6.97 5.04 -8.98
N TYR A 47 -7.23 5.61 -7.81
CA TYR A 47 -7.65 7.00 -7.61
C TYR A 47 -6.53 7.98 -8.00
N GLU A 48 -5.34 7.75 -7.45
CA GLU A 48 -4.19 8.62 -7.67
C GLU A 48 -2.87 7.83 -7.57
N LYS A 49 -1.87 8.26 -8.35
CA LYS A 49 -0.46 7.97 -8.14
C LYS A 49 0.25 9.29 -7.88
N VAL A 50 0.83 9.45 -6.69
CA VAL A 50 1.57 10.66 -6.30
C VAL A 50 3.02 10.32 -5.97
N ILE A 51 3.92 11.23 -6.29
CA ILE A 51 5.33 11.18 -5.84
C ILE A 51 5.51 12.27 -4.79
N LEU A 52 6.06 11.90 -3.64
CA LEU A 52 6.34 12.79 -2.52
C LEU A 52 7.82 12.65 -2.11
N PRO A 53 8.44 13.69 -1.56
CA PRO A 53 9.78 13.57 -0.99
C PRO A 53 9.74 12.69 0.26
N ASP A 54 10.90 12.24 0.72
CA ASP A 54 11.05 11.40 1.90
C ASP A 54 10.89 12.23 3.20
N GLU A 55 9.71 12.81 3.37
CA GLU A 55 9.33 13.68 4.49
C GLU A 55 8.14 13.09 5.23
N LYS A 56 8.38 12.69 6.49
CA LYS A 56 7.42 11.93 7.31
C LYS A 56 6.03 12.55 7.33
N ASN A 57 5.93 13.85 7.61
CA ASN A 57 4.64 14.53 7.74
C ASN A 57 3.89 14.55 6.40
N LEU A 58 4.58 14.81 5.28
CA LEU A 58 3.93 14.83 3.97
C LEU A 58 3.38 13.45 3.59
N LEU A 59 4.11 12.38 3.90
CA LEU A 59 3.65 11.01 3.69
C LEU A 59 2.44 10.68 4.58
N SER A 60 2.51 10.98 5.87
CA SER A 60 1.42 10.75 6.83
C SER A 60 0.16 11.55 6.47
N ASP A 61 0.29 12.84 6.17
CA ASP A 61 -0.83 13.70 5.82
C ASP A 61 -1.53 13.21 4.55
N LYS A 62 -0.76 12.76 3.55
CA LYS A 62 -1.33 12.19 2.32
C LYS A 62 -2.08 10.88 2.57
N MET A 63 -1.53 10.00 3.42
CA MET A 63 -2.24 8.79 3.84
C MET A 63 -3.53 9.14 4.57
N ILE A 64 -3.51 10.11 5.48
CA ILE A 64 -4.71 10.58 6.19
C ILE A 64 -5.73 11.12 5.20
N GLU A 65 -5.36 11.99 4.27
CA GLU A 65 -6.27 12.53 3.24
C GLU A 65 -6.96 11.40 2.44
N TYR A 66 -6.19 10.42 1.98
CA TYR A 66 -6.74 9.28 1.24
C TYR A 66 -7.71 8.43 2.05
N VAL A 67 -7.44 8.23 3.34
CA VAL A 67 -8.32 7.45 4.21
C VAL A 67 -9.56 8.26 4.62
N ASP A 68 -9.35 9.47 5.11
CA ASP A 68 -10.36 10.24 5.83
C ASP A 68 -11.27 11.03 4.89
N ASP A 69 -10.74 11.53 3.78
CA ASP A 69 -11.49 12.39 2.86
C ASP A 69 -11.92 11.67 1.57
N ARG A 70 -11.18 10.63 1.18
CA ARG A 70 -11.39 9.92 -0.11
C ARG A 70 -11.91 8.50 0.03
N ASN A 71 -11.95 7.94 1.25
CA ASN A 71 -12.39 6.57 1.52
C ASN A 71 -11.67 5.51 0.63
N ILE A 72 -10.35 5.68 0.44
CA ILE A 72 -9.55 4.72 -0.33
C ILE A 72 -9.47 3.38 0.41
N ASN A 73 -9.69 2.25 -0.27
CA ASN A 73 -9.65 0.94 0.40
C ASN A 73 -8.22 0.40 0.60
N LEU A 74 -7.33 0.68 -0.35
CA LEU A 74 -5.94 0.22 -0.33
C LEU A 74 -4.97 1.36 -0.64
N ILE A 75 -4.02 1.63 0.25
CA ILE A 75 -2.87 2.51 -0.03
C ILE A 75 -1.62 1.64 -0.14
N VAL A 76 -0.93 1.72 -1.27
CA VAL A 76 0.36 1.06 -1.45
C VAL A 76 1.44 2.12 -1.59
N THR A 77 2.45 2.07 -0.73
CA THR A 77 3.63 2.92 -0.87
C THR A 77 4.80 2.16 -1.47
N THR A 78 5.70 2.88 -2.14
CA THR A 78 6.98 2.33 -2.61
C THR A 78 8.10 3.33 -2.32
N GLY A 79 9.20 2.84 -1.76
CA GLY A 79 10.34 3.66 -1.36
C GLY A 79 10.31 4.11 0.11
N GLY A 80 11.42 4.69 0.57
CA GLY A 80 11.56 5.19 1.94
C GLY A 80 11.54 4.12 3.05
N THR A 81 11.77 2.84 2.72
CA THR A 81 11.70 1.69 3.66
C THR A 81 13.06 1.10 4.04
N GLY A 82 14.16 1.65 3.53
CA GLY A 82 15.52 1.18 3.80
C GLY A 82 16.10 1.69 5.13
N LEU A 83 17.43 1.65 5.24
CA LEU A 83 18.18 2.10 6.42
C LEU A 83 18.80 3.49 6.26
N SER A 84 18.50 4.22 5.17
CA SER A 84 18.96 5.59 4.99
C SER A 84 18.35 6.51 6.04
N ILE A 85 19.06 7.57 6.43
CA ILE A 85 18.51 8.61 7.31
C ILE A 85 17.29 9.33 6.71
N ARG A 86 17.14 9.29 5.38
CA ARG A 86 15.98 9.82 4.68
C ARG A 86 14.79 8.84 4.69
N ASP A 87 15.05 7.53 4.78
CA ASP A 87 13.98 6.53 4.73
C ASP A 87 13.06 6.67 5.95
N CYS A 88 11.84 7.18 5.77
CA CYS A 88 10.89 7.46 6.85
C CYS A 88 9.46 6.93 6.60
N THR A 89 9.24 6.19 5.51
CA THR A 89 7.92 5.65 5.14
C THR A 89 7.31 4.75 6.22
N PRO A 90 8.05 3.83 6.87
CA PRO A 90 7.52 3.04 7.98
C PRO A 90 7.07 3.90 9.16
N GLU A 91 7.85 4.92 9.52
CA GLU A 91 7.53 5.85 10.60
C GLU A 91 6.31 6.71 10.27
N ALA A 92 6.17 7.14 9.03
CA ALA A 92 5.01 7.88 8.55
C ALA A 92 3.74 7.02 8.59
N THR A 93 3.86 5.76 8.18
CA THR A 93 2.76 4.78 8.22
C THR A 93 2.36 4.46 9.66
N LEU A 94 3.34 4.20 10.54
CA LEU A 94 3.08 3.87 11.94
C LEU A 94 2.37 5.00 12.69
N ALA A 95 2.63 6.24 12.30
CA ALA A 95 2.01 7.41 12.92
C ALA A 95 0.52 7.56 12.62
N VAL A 96 -0.01 6.91 11.57
CA VAL A 96 -1.39 7.12 11.10
C VAL A 96 -2.29 5.89 11.20
N ILE A 97 -1.72 4.69 11.34
CA ILE A 97 -2.48 3.45 11.47
C ILE A 97 -3.11 3.30 12.86
N ASP A 98 -4.31 2.75 12.91
CA ASP A 98 -5.00 2.39 14.15
C ASP A 98 -4.53 1.03 14.66
N ARG A 99 -4.20 0.13 13.73
CA ARG A 99 -3.79 -1.25 14.05
C ARG A 99 -2.69 -1.73 13.10
N ASN A 100 -1.63 -2.28 13.66
CA ASN A 100 -0.55 -2.91 12.89
C ASN A 100 -0.99 -4.26 12.30
N VAL A 101 -0.50 -4.59 11.10
CA VAL A 101 -0.71 -5.87 10.41
C VAL A 101 0.66 -6.48 10.07
N PRO A 102 1.38 -7.00 11.08
CA PRO A 102 2.77 -7.44 10.90
C PRO A 102 2.90 -8.61 9.92
N GLY A 103 1.90 -9.51 9.86
CA GLY A 103 1.95 -10.72 9.05
C GLY A 103 2.15 -10.47 7.55
N ILE A 104 1.56 -9.41 6.98
CA ILE A 104 1.76 -9.06 5.57
C ILE A 104 3.22 -8.62 5.34
N ALA A 105 3.75 -7.75 6.20
CA ALA A 105 5.13 -7.28 6.10
C ALA A 105 6.14 -8.43 6.29
N GLU A 106 5.85 -9.36 7.19
CA GLU A 106 6.63 -10.59 7.41
C GLU A 106 6.61 -11.49 6.18
N ALA A 107 5.44 -11.74 5.59
CA ALA A 107 5.29 -12.56 4.39
C ALA A 107 6.07 -11.97 3.21
N ILE A 108 5.97 -10.64 2.98
CA ILE A 108 6.74 -9.95 1.94
C ILE A 108 8.25 -10.16 2.14
N ARG A 109 8.76 -9.97 3.37
CA ARG A 109 10.18 -10.16 3.69
C ARG A 109 10.60 -11.62 3.53
N ALA A 110 9.80 -12.56 4.02
CA ALA A 110 10.08 -13.99 3.94
C ALA A 110 10.16 -14.47 2.48
N TYR A 111 9.20 -14.06 1.65
CA TYR A 111 9.24 -14.32 0.21
C TYR A 111 10.45 -13.67 -0.45
N SER A 112 10.69 -12.39 -0.19
CA SER A 112 11.82 -11.65 -0.76
C SER A 112 13.19 -12.23 -0.34
N LEU A 113 13.30 -12.85 0.84
CA LEU A 113 14.52 -13.53 1.30
C LEU A 113 14.87 -14.77 0.47
N THR A 114 13.89 -15.39 -0.21
CA THR A 114 14.15 -16.47 -1.16
C THR A 114 14.83 -15.97 -2.45
N ILE A 115 14.71 -14.66 -2.73
CA ILE A 115 15.25 -13.99 -3.92
C ILE A 115 16.57 -13.27 -3.59
N THR A 116 16.62 -12.55 -2.47
CA THR A 116 17.81 -11.81 -2.03
C THR A 116 17.91 -11.67 -0.52
N LYS A 117 19.10 -11.93 0.01
CA LYS A 117 19.41 -11.74 1.44
C LYS A 117 19.18 -10.30 1.92
N ARG A 118 19.29 -9.31 1.02
CA ARG A 118 19.11 -7.88 1.36
C ARG A 118 17.69 -7.56 1.84
N ALA A 119 16.70 -8.40 1.55
CA ALA A 119 15.33 -8.21 1.98
C ALA A 119 15.18 -8.08 3.52
N MET A 120 16.11 -8.66 4.30
CA MET A 120 16.12 -8.51 5.76
C MET A 120 16.27 -7.05 6.23
N LEU A 121 16.76 -6.16 5.38
CA LEU A 121 17.02 -4.75 5.72
C LEU A 121 15.80 -3.85 5.50
N SER A 122 14.73 -4.36 4.89
CA SER A 122 13.50 -3.60 4.70
C SER A 122 12.80 -3.41 6.05
N ARG A 123 12.51 -2.14 6.36
CA ARG A 123 11.74 -1.74 7.54
C ARG A 123 10.25 -1.54 7.24
N GLY A 124 9.81 -1.83 6.01
CA GLY A 124 8.41 -1.66 5.58
C GLY A 124 7.43 -2.34 6.54
N ILE A 125 6.36 -1.64 6.87
CA ILE A 125 5.26 -2.16 7.69
C ILE A 125 3.96 -2.18 6.89
N CYS A 126 2.95 -2.84 7.45
CA CYS A 126 1.60 -2.84 6.93
C CYS A 126 0.66 -2.56 8.10
N GLY A 127 -0.42 -1.82 7.87
CA GLY A 127 -1.34 -1.46 8.93
C GLY A 127 -2.69 -1.02 8.41
N ILE A 128 -3.66 -0.96 9.31
CA ILE A 128 -5.03 -0.55 9.01
C ILE A 128 -5.27 0.80 9.66
N ARG A 129 -5.88 1.72 8.90
CA ARG A 129 -6.51 2.94 9.40
C ARG A 129 -7.97 2.91 8.97
N LYS A 130 -8.92 2.98 9.89
CA LYS A 130 -10.36 2.82 9.65
C LYS A 130 -10.62 1.57 8.79
N GLN A 131 -11.10 1.75 7.56
CA GLN A 131 -11.41 0.69 6.60
C GLN A 131 -10.39 0.63 5.44
N THR A 132 -9.19 1.16 5.67
CA THR A 132 -8.13 1.20 4.67
C THR A 132 -6.95 0.38 5.12
N LEU A 133 -6.47 -0.50 4.24
CA LEU A 133 -5.20 -1.18 4.40
C LEU A 133 -4.08 -0.33 3.78
N ILE A 134 -2.98 -0.17 4.51
CA ILE A 134 -1.77 0.53 4.07
C ILE A 134 -0.61 -0.46 4.03
N ILE A 135 0.07 -0.58 2.89
CA ILE A 135 1.18 -1.52 2.66
C ILE A 135 2.41 -0.74 2.20
N ASN A 136 3.54 -0.91 2.89
CA ASN A 136 4.82 -0.36 2.43
C ASN A 136 5.63 -1.41 1.64
N LEU A 137 5.94 -1.10 0.39
CA LEU A 137 6.81 -1.91 -0.46
C LEU A 137 8.21 -1.29 -0.63
N PRO A 138 9.21 -2.10 -1.03
CA PRO A 138 10.53 -1.59 -1.39
C PRO A 138 10.49 -0.61 -2.58
N GLY A 139 11.57 0.15 -2.79
CA GLY A 139 11.64 1.21 -3.80
C GLY A 139 12.13 0.82 -5.20
N SER A 140 12.33 -0.47 -5.49
CA SER A 140 12.74 -0.93 -6.84
C SER A 140 11.57 -1.57 -7.57
N LYS A 141 11.46 -1.31 -8.87
CA LYS A 141 10.39 -1.85 -9.74
C LYS A 141 10.25 -3.36 -9.58
N LYS A 142 11.37 -4.08 -9.68
CA LYS A 142 11.39 -5.54 -9.55
C LYS A 142 10.85 -6.01 -8.20
N ALA A 143 11.31 -5.42 -7.10
CA ALA A 143 10.86 -5.83 -5.76
C ALA A 143 9.38 -5.49 -5.52
N VAL A 144 8.89 -4.39 -6.10
CA VAL A 144 7.48 -4.02 -6.12
C VAL A 144 6.64 -5.06 -6.85
N GLU A 145 7.03 -5.42 -8.08
CA GLU A 145 6.33 -6.42 -8.89
C GLU A 145 6.26 -7.75 -8.14
N GLU A 146 7.41 -8.26 -7.69
CA GLU A 146 7.53 -9.51 -6.94
C GLU A 146 6.70 -9.51 -5.65
N SER A 147 6.78 -8.44 -4.86
CA SER A 147 6.09 -8.38 -3.56
C SER A 147 4.58 -8.21 -3.71
N MET A 148 4.14 -7.33 -4.61
CA MET A 148 2.71 -7.05 -4.79
C MET A 148 2.00 -8.25 -5.40
N GLU A 149 2.58 -8.89 -6.43
CA GLU A 149 1.99 -10.08 -7.03
C GLU A 149 1.92 -11.25 -6.04
N TYR A 150 2.91 -11.40 -5.15
CA TYR A 150 2.91 -12.46 -4.14
C TYR A 150 1.78 -12.34 -3.11
N ILE A 151 1.43 -11.13 -2.68
CA ILE A 151 0.44 -10.92 -1.59
C ILE A 151 -0.97 -10.59 -2.09
N LEU A 152 -1.15 -10.34 -3.39
CA LEU A 152 -2.35 -9.69 -3.92
C LEU A 152 -3.65 -10.43 -3.55
N ASP A 153 -3.71 -11.75 -3.76
CA ASP A 153 -4.92 -12.54 -3.53
C ASP A 153 -5.35 -12.52 -2.05
N GLU A 154 -4.38 -12.63 -1.14
CA GLU A 154 -4.64 -12.59 0.31
C GLU A 154 -4.97 -11.18 0.80
N VAL A 155 -4.38 -10.15 0.17
CA VAL A 155 -4.76 -8.75 0.40
C VAL A 155 -6.21 -8.50 -0.03
N GLU A 156 -6.65 -9.04 -1.18
CA GLU A 156 -8.05 -8.93 -1.59
C GLU A 156 -9.00 -9.58 -0.58
N HIS A 157 -8.66 -10.78 -0.09
CA HIS A 157 -9.46 -11.44 0.93
C HIS A 157 -9.53 -10.63 2.22
N GLY A 158 -8.39 -10.09 2.68
CA GLY A 158 -8.35 -9.24 3.87
C GLY A 158 -9.15 -7.94 3.72
N LEU A 159 -9.18 -7.36 2.51
CA LEU A 159 -9.99 -6.18 2.23
C LEU A 159 -11.48 -6.47 2.24
N ASP A 160 -11.93 -7.64 1.77
CA ASP A 160 -13.34 -8.03 1.86
C ASP A 160 -13.82 -8.06 3.30
N LEU A 161 -13.06 -8.70 4.19
CA LEU A 161 -13.37 -8.73 5.63
C LEU A 161 -13.38 -7.33 6.26
N LEU A 162 -12.44 -6.47 5.87
CA LEU A 162 -12.33 -5.11 6.40
C LEU A 162 -13.53 -4.24 6.00
N LEU A 163 -14.06 -4.45 4.79
CA LEU A 163 -15.18 -3.68 4.24
C LEU A 163 -16.55 -4.26 4.62
N GLU A 164 -16.67 -5.58 4.82
CA GLU A 164 -17.91 -6.20 5.31
C GLU A 164 -18.24 -5.75 6.74
N GLY A 165 -17.22 -5.60 7.60
CA GLY A 165 -17.39 -5.20 9.00
C GLY A 165 -17.94 -3.79 9.23
N SER A 166 -17.99 -2.92 8.20
CA SER A 166 -18.55 -1.58 8.31
C SER A 166 -20.06 -1.52 8.09
N GLY A 167 -20.65 -2.57 7.49
CA GLY A 167 -22.08 -2.67 7.26
C GLY A 167 -22.90 -2.98 8.51
N GLU A 168 -22.30 -3.55 9.56
CA GLU A 168 -23.02 -3.93 10.79
C GLU A 168 -23.23 -2.75 11.76
N CYS A 169 -22.39 -1.71 11.72
CA CYS A 169 -22.55 -0.53 12.59
C CYS A 169 -23.64 0.46 12.15
N ALA A 170 -24.22 0.30 10.95
CA ALA A 170 -25.28 1.18 10.43
C ALA A 170 -26.71 0.70 10.78
N ARG A 171 -26.84 -0.33 11.63
CA ARG A 171 -28.13 -0.83 12.14
C ARG A 171 -28.24 -0.61 13.65
N ILE A 172 -28.41 0.64 14.08
CA ILE A 172 -28.99 0.98 15.40
C ILE A 172 -29.96 2.14 15.19
#